data_AF-A0A167SIR7-F1
#
_entry.id   AF-A0A167SIR7-F1
#
_cell.length_a   1.000
_cell.length_b   1.000
_cell.length_c   1.000
_cell.angle_alpha   90.00
_cell.angle_beta   90.00
_cell.angle_gamma   90.00
#
_symmetry.space_group_name_H-M   'P 1'
#
loop_
_entity.id
_entity.type
_entity.pdbx_description
1 polymer ?
#
loop_
_entity_poly.entity_id
_entity_poly.type
_entity_poly.pdbx_seq_one_letter_code
_entity_poly.pdbx_strand_id
1 'polypeptide(L)'
;LPGPPLSHESAATKLMKAGVNVAIGVIHEYAARNLRFDVAWAALESHGYISKVQAIALATSNLERALGMDIYSRQDIVAYRGGDLFDLSSKPVAVMSADRGVVELFE
;
A
#
# COMPACT_ATOMS: atom_id res chain seq x y z
N LEU A 1 -6.56 14.45 -13.18
CA LEU A 1 -7.75 14.34 -12.33
C LEU A 1 -7.33 14.63 -10.91
N PRO A 2 -7.79 15.73 -10.30
CA PRO A 2 -7.29 16.20 -9.00
C PRO A 2 -7.74 15.38 -7.79
N GLY A 3 -8.76 14.52 -7.94
CA GLY A 3 -9.35 13.77 -6.83
C GLY A 3 -10.31 14.63 -5.98
N PRO A 4 -11.01 14.03 -5.01
CA PRO A 4 -11.95 14.75 -4.16
C PRO A 4 -11.29 15.87 -3.34
N PRO A 5 -11.99 16.99 -3.08
CA PRO A 5 -13.35 17.30 -3.52
C PRO A 5 -13.43 17.91 -4.94
N LEU A 6 -12.29 18.14 -5.61
CA LEU A 6 -12.23 18.83 -6.91
C LEU A 6 -12.72 17.96 -8.08
N SER A 7 -12.62 16.64 -7.97
CA SER A 7 -13.23 15.69 -8.90
C SER A 7 -13.66 14.41 -8.18
N HIS A 8 -14.73 13.76 -8.67
CA HIS A 8 -15.23 12.51 -8.08
C HIS A 8 -14.22 11.36 -8.16
N GLU A 9 -13.37 11.34 -9.18
CA GLU A 9 -12.32 10.33 -9.35
C GLU A 9 -10.95 10.99 -9.21
N SER A 10 -10.01 10.32 -8.54
CA SER A 10 -8.59 10.60 -8.68
C SER A 10 -8.02 9.87 -9.90
N ALA A 11 -6.82 10.26 -10.34
CA ALA A 11 -6.14 9.58 -11.45
C ALA A 11 -5.96 8.09 -11.17
N ALA A 12 -5.65 7.70 -9.92
CA ALA A 12 -5.51 6.32 -9.51
C ALA A 12 -6.81 5.53 -9.74
N THR A 13 -7.94 6.00 -9.19
CA THR A 13 -9.25 5.35 -9.42
C THR A 13 -9.61 5.25 -10.89
N LYS A 14 -9.31 6.28 -11.70
CA LYS A 14 -9.62 6.26 -13.14
C LYS A 14 -8.84 5.17 -13.87
N LEU A 15 -7.54 5.08 -13.61
CA LEU A 15 -6.67 4.09 -14.22
C LEU A 15 -7.01 2.67 -13.76
N MET A 16 -7.30 2.47 -12.47
CA MET A 16 -7.74 1.17 -11.96
C MET A 16 -9.05 0.70 -12.61
N LYS A 17 -10.02 1.60 -12.82
CA LYS A 17 -11.27 1.27 -13.55
C LYS A 17 -11.04 0.94 -15.02
N ALA A 18 -9.97 1.46 -15.61
CA ALA A 18 -9.55 1.11 -16.97
C ALA A 18 -8.73 -0.19 -17.04
N GLY A 19 -8.56 -0.92 -15.93
CA GLY A 19 -7.80 -2.17 -15.88
C GLY A 19 -6.28 -1.98 -15.88
N VAL A 20 -5.79 -0.77 -15.64
CA VAL A 20 -4.35 -0.48 -15.58
C VAL A 20 -3.79 -0.95 -14.23
N ASN A 21 -2.59 -1.54 -14.24
CA ASN A 21 -1.83 -1.81 -13.02
C ASN A 21 -1.34 -0.49 -12.41
N VAL A 22 -1.91 -0.09 -11.27
CA VAL A 22 -1.57 1.15 -10.56
C VAL A 22 -0.86 0.80 -9.26
N ALA A 23 0.24 1.49 -8.99
CA ALA A 23 0.95 1.46 -7.72
C ALA A 23 1.15 2.88 -7.19
N ILE A 24 1.29 3.02 -5.87
CA ILE A 24 1.64 4.30 -5.23
C ILE A 24 3.14 4.30 -4.94
N GLY A 25 3.84 5.27 -5.52
CA GLY A 25 5.25 5.53 -5.26
C GLY A 25 5.45 6.73 -4.35
N VAL A 26 6.64 6.80 -3.73
CA VAL A 26 7.08 7.95 -2.95
C VAL A 26 8.20 8.69 -3.69
N ILE A 27 8.23 10.01 -3.57
CA ILE A 27 9.26 10.84 -4.24
C ILE A 27 10.53 10.95 -3.40
N HIS A 28 10.37 11.00 -2.07
CA HIS A 28 11.47 11.16 -1.12
C HIS A 28 11.54 9.97 -0.16
N GLU A 29 12.75 9.59 0.24
CA GLU A 29 13.02 8.43 1.09
C GLU A 29 12.34 8.52 2.46
N TYR A 30 12.25 9.72 3.04
CA TYR A 30 11.59 9.91 4.33
C TYR A 30 10.10 9.56 4.28
N ALA A 31 9.45 9.68 3.11
CA ALA A 31 8.04 9.43 2.94
C ALA A 31 7.71 7.94 2.85
N ALA A 32 8.69 7.06 2.56
CA ALA A 32 8.48 5.62 2.46
C ALA A 32 7.81 5.03 3.72
N ARG A 33 8.18 5.54 4.91
CA ARG A 33 7.58 5.11 6.19
C ARG A 33 6.09 5.45 6.32
N ASN A 34 5.61 6.42 5.54
CA ASN A 34 4.23 6.90 5.57
C ASN A 34 3.36 6.29 4.46
N LEU A 35 3.91 5.46 3.58
CA LEU A 35 3.21 4.90 2.42
C LEU A 35 1.88 4.20 2.80
N ARG A 36 1.80 3.62 4.00
CA ARG A 36 0.55 3.04 4.53
C ARG A 36 -0.60 4.03 4.57
N PHE A 37 -0.31 5.30 4.87
CA PHE A 37 -1.29 6.37 4.94
C PHE A 37 -1.68 6.86 3.54
N ASP A 38 -0.74 6.94 2.60
CA ASP A 38 -1.03 7.30 1.21
C ASP A 38 -1.97 6.28 0.56
N VAL A 39 -1.74 4.99 0.84
CA VAL A 39 -2.61 3.89 0.41
C VAL A 39 -3.98 3.96 1.08
N ALA A 40 -4.03 4.20 2.39
CA ALA A 40 -5.29 4.37 3.11
C ALA A 40 -6.09 5.55 2.56
N TRP A 41 -5.41 6.64 2.21
CA TRP A 41 -6.01 7.83 1.62
C TRP A 41 -6.61 7.54 0.25
N ALA A 42 -5.86 6.84 -0.62
CA ALA A 42 -6.36 6.40 -1.92
C ALA A 42 -7.63 5.55 -1.79
N ALA A 43 -7.71 4.69 -0.78
CA ALA A 43 -8.90 3.91 -0.49
C ALA A 43 -10.07 4.80 -0.05
N LEU A 44 -9.82 5.74 0.87
CA LEU A 44 -10.83 6.65 1.41
C LEU A 44 -11.43 7.55 0.32
N GLU A 45 -10.60 8.12 -0.56
CA GLU A 45 -11.05 9.02 -1.62
C GLU A 45 -11.75 8.28 -2.78
N SER A 46 -11.68 6.95 -2.81
CA SER A 46 -12.27 6.14 -3.88
C SER A 46 -13.79 5.98 -3.77
N HIS A 47 -14.41 6.53 -2.71
CA HIS A 47 -15.84 6.38 -2.41
C HIS A 47 -16.29 4.91 -2.39
N GLY A 48 -15.47 4.04 -1.81
CA GLY A 48 -15.75 2.61 -1.65
C GLY A 48 -15.40 1.73 -2.86
N TYR A 49 -14.87 2.30 -3.95
CA TYR A 49 -14.42 1.52 -5.11
C TYR A 49 -13.18 0.67 -4.81
N ILE A 50 -12.20 1.23 -4.09
CA ILE A 50 -10.98 0.52 -3.68
C ILE A 50 -11.25 -0.17 -2.35
N SER A 51 -11.34 -1.50 -2.38
CA SER A 51 -11.40 -2.33 -1.17
C SER A 51 -10.08 -2.28 -0.40
N LYS A 52 -10.12 -2.69 0.87
CA LYS A 52 -8.92 -2.79 1.73
C LYS A 52 -7.80 -3.62 1.09
N VAL A 53 -8.13 -4.77 0.48
CA VAL A 53 -7.16 -5.65 -0.17
C VAL A 53 -6.56 -4.97 -1.41
N GLN A 54 -7.38 -4.30 -2.22
CA GLN A 54 -6.88 -3.56 -3.38
C GLN A 54 -5.99 -2.38 -2.97
N ALA A 55 -6.33 -1.70 -1.88
CA ALA A 55 -5.50 -0.65 -1.31
C ALA A 55 -4.11 -1.21 -0.95
N ILE A 56 -4.04 -2.28 -0.15
CA ILE A 56 -2.77 -2.96 0.19
C ILE A 56 -1.98 -3.35 -1.07
N ALA A 57 -2.66 -3.81 -2.12
CA ALA A 57 -2.02 -4.17 -3.39
C ALA A 57 -1.33 -2.99 -4.08
N LEU A 58 -1.79 -1.75 -3.91
CA LEU A 58 -1.17 -0.54 -4.49
C LEU A 58 0.27 -0.32 -4.02
N ALA A 59 0.65 -0.82 -2.85
CA ALA A 59 2.00 -0.71 -2.29
C ALA A 59 2.73 -2.07 -2.19
N THR A 60 2.11 -3.16 -2.67
CA THR A 60 2.69 -4.51 -2.63
C THR A 60 2.68 -5.10 -4.04
N SER A 61 1.77 -6.03 -4.34
CA SER A 61 1.78 -6.80 -5.58
C SER A 61 1.67 -5.96 -6.86
N ASN A 62 0.97 -4.82 -6.85
CA ASN A 62 0.95 -3.94 -8.03
C ASN A 62 2.28 -3.21 -8.22
N LEU A 63 2.95 -2.84 -7.12
CA LEU A 63 4.25 -2.21 -7.16
C LEU A 63 5.31 -3.20 -7.65
N GLU A 64 5.33 -4.40 -7.11
CA GLU A 64 6.20 -5.50 -7.58
C GLU A 64 6.01 -5.75 -9.08
N ARG A 65 4.76 -5.84 -9.54
CA ARG A 65 4.44 -5.99 -10.97
C ARG A 65 4.92 -4.79 -11.79
N ALA A 66 4.76 -3.56 -11.30
CA ALA A 66 5.22 -2.36 -12.00
C ALA A 66 6.74 -2.30 -12.12
N LEU A 67 7.46 -2.88 -11.16
CA LEU A 67 8.92 -2.98 -11.14
C LEU A 67 9.45 -4.22 -11.86
N GLY A 68 8.58 -5.09 -12.40
CA GLY A 68 8.97 -6.32 -13.09
C GLY A 68 9.53 -7.41 -12.16
N MET A 69 9.14 -7.39 -10.88
CA MET A 69 9.57 -8.40 -9.89
C MET A 69 8.73 -9.69 -9.99
N ASP A 70 9.32 -10.81 -9.62
CA ASP A 70 8.61 -12.10 -9.52
C ASP A 70 7.86 -12.20 -8.18
N ILE A 71 6.53 -12.24 -8.26
CA ILE A 71 5.59 -12.18 -7.12
C ILE A 71 5.66 -13.45 -6.25
N TYR A 72 6.17 -14.56 -6.79
CA TYR A 72 6.14 -15.87 -6.13
C TYR A 72 7.38 -16.18 -5.30
N SER A 73 8.44 -15.38 -5.40
CA SER A 73 9.66 -15.62 -4.63
C SER A 73 9.75 -14.65 -3.45
N ARG A 74 9.59 -15.18 -2.23
CA ARG A 74 10.01 -14.57 -0.95
C ARG A 74 9.15 -13.37 -0.51
N GLN A 75 8.06 -13.67 0.19
CA GLN A 75 7.17 -12.66 0.75
C GLN A 75 7.62 -12.21 2.13
N ASP A 76 7.84 -10.91 2.26
CA ASP A 76 8.05 -10.27 3.55
C ASP A 76 6.68 -9.96 4.19
N ILE A 77 6.56 -10.21 5.50
CA ILE A 77 5.31 -10.03 6.24
C ILE A 77 5.54 -9.05 7.37
N VAL A 78 4.60 -8.10 7.52
CA VAL A 78 4.61 -7.12 8.61
C VAL A 78 3.45 -7.39 9.55
N ALA A 79 3.74 -7.60 10.84
CA ALA A 79 2.73 -7.76 11.87
C ALA A 79 2.44 -6.42 12.56
N TYR A 80 1.16 -6.12 12.76
CA TYR A 80 0.68 -4.92 13.43
C TYR A 80 -0.01 -5.26 14.76
N ARG A 81 0.12 -4.36 15.74
CA ARG A 81 -0.59 -4.41 17.03
C ARG A 81 -1.53 -3.21 17.15
N GLY A 82 -2.70 -3.44 17.76
CA GLY A 82 -3.66 -2.38 18.09
C GLY A 82 -4.57 -1.97 16.93
N GLY A 83 -4.76 -2.87 15.96
CA GLY A 83 -5.56 -2.62 14.76
C GLY A 83 -4.90 -3.23 13.53
N ASP A 84 -5.26 -2.71 12.37
CA ASP A 84 -4.68 -3.05 11.07
C ASP A 84 -3.73 -1.96 10.54
N LEU A 85 -3.15 -2.20 9.36
CA LEU A 85 -2.22 -1.28 8.67
C LEU A 85 -2.71 0.17 8.57
N PHE A 86 -4.02 0.38 8.42
CA PHE A 86 -4.64 1.69 8.17
C PHE A 86 -5.10 2.40 9.44
N ASP A 87 -5.13 1.72 10.58
CA ASP A 87 -5.43 2.35 11.86
C ASP A 87 -4.28 3.27 12.30
N LEU A 88 -4.60 4.54 12.58
CA LEU A 88 -3.59 5.53 13.00
C LEU A 88 -2.86 5.15 14.30
N SER A 89 -3.54 4.43 15.20
CA SER A 89 -2.97 3.95 16.45
C SER A 89 -2.18 2.64 16.31
N SER A 90 -2.25 1.97 15.16
CA SER A 90 -1.56 0.70 14.97
C SER A 90 -0.06 0.92 14.79
N LYS A 91 0.70 -0.02 15.34
CA LYS A 91 2.16 -0.03 15.27
C LYS A 91 2.65 -1.33 14.62
N PRO A 92 3.60 -1.28 13.69
CA PRO A 92 4.33 -2.47 13.28
C PRO A 92 5.13 -2.98 14.49
N VAL A 93 5.03 -4.27 14.78
CA VAL A 93 5.71 -4.91 15.93
C VAL A 93 6.66 -6.02 15.50
N ALA A 94 6.53 -6.51 14.27
CA ALA A 94 7.46 -7.45 13.69
C ALA A 94 7.50 -7.34 12.17
N VAL A 95 8.66 -7.62 11.59
CA VAL A 95 8.85 -7.85 10.15
C VAL A 95 9.57 -9.18 9.98
N MET A 96 8.94 -10.12 9.30
CA MET A 96 9.56 -11.36 8.85
C MET A 96 10.02 -11.15 7.41
N SER A 97 11.33 -11.31 7.16
CA SER A 97 11.86 -11.29 5.80
C SER A 97 12.25 -12.69 5.35
N ALA A 98 11.56 -13.19 4.32
CA ALA A 98 11.80 -14.53 3.81
C ALA A 98 13.14 -14.63 3.09
N ASP A 99 13.55 -13.57 2.38
CA ASP A 99 14.83 -13.53 1.67
C ASP A 99 16.03 -13.50 2.62
N ARG A 100 15.91 -12.72 3.70
CA ARG A 100 16.98 -12.59 4.69
C ARG A 100 16.96 -13.71 5.73
N GLY A 101 15.88 -14.49 5.83
CA GLY A 101 15.72 -15.54 6.83
C GLY A 101 15.69 -15.01 8.27
N VAL A 102 15.21 -13.78 8.48
CA VAL A 102 15.20 -13.11 9.79
C VAL A 102 13.80 -12.63 10.17
N VAL A 103 13.57 -12.53 11.48
CA VAL A 103 12.43 -11.81 12.06
C VAL A 103 12.96 -10.67 12.90
N GLU A 104 12.62 -9.45 12.52
CA GLU A 104 12.91 -8.25 13.28
C GLU A 104 11.72 -7.93 14.17
N LEU A 105 11.96 -7.71 15.46
CA LEU A 105 10.92 -7.34 16.44
C LEU A 105 11.13 -5.90 16.86
N PHE A 106 10.03 -5.17 17.05
CA PHE A 106 10.03 -3.79 17.52
C PHE A 106 9.29 -3.71 18.87
N GLU A 107 9.89 -3.03 19.84
CA GLU A 107 9.32 -2.82 21.18
C GLU A 107 8.24 -1.73 21.21
#